data_AF-A0A2W0B3G6-F1
#
_entry.id   AF-A0A2W0B3G6-F1
#
_cell.length_a   1.000
_cell.length_b   1.000
_cell.length_c   1.000
_cell.angle_alpha   90.00
_cell.angle_beta   90.00
_cell.angle_gamma   90.00
#
_symmetry.space_group_name_H-M   'P 1'
#
loop_
_entity.id
_entity.type
_entity.pdbx_description
1 polymer ?
#
loop_
_entity_poly.entity_id
_entity_poly.type
_entity_poly.pdbx_seq_one_letter_code
_entity_poly.pdbx_strand_id
1 'polypeptide(L)'
;MGKFFAITVVIIALASAVPIVRHTWAPPPNISLHGAAIDDQMAGTMIEAGLAFLAARLVLAILVWKFSSRPKDAKITAFPGGA
;
A
#
# COMPACT_ATOMS: atom_id res chain seq x y z
N MET A 1 -6.97 6.92 -19.04
CA MET A 1 -6.71 5.62 -18.37
C MET A 1 -5.86 5.75 -17.11
N GLY A 2 -4.67 6.38 -17.13
CA GLY A 2 -3.81 6.48 -15.93
C GLY A 2 -4.46 7.12 -14.70
N LYS A 3 -5.22 8.20 -14.86
CA LYS A 3 -5.94 8.84 -13.74
C LYS A 3 -6.97 7.92 -13.08
N PHE A 4 -7.74 7.18 -13.88
CA PHE A 4 -8.68 6.17 -13.37
C PHE A 4 -7.97 5.09 -12.58
N PHE A 5 -6.86 4.56 -13.10
CA PHE A 5 -6.05 3.58 -12.37
C PHE A 5 -5.54 4.14 -11.03
N ALA A 6 -5.02 5.37 -11.00
CA ALA A 6 -4.56 6.01 -9.77
C ALA A 6 -5.68 6.11 -8.72
N ILE A 7 -6.88 6.51 -9.13
CA ILE A 7 -8.06 6.57 -8.24
C ILE A 7 -8.41 5.18 -7.71
N THR A 8 -8.48 4.18 -8.58
CA THR A 8 -8.79 2.79 -8.18
C THR A 8 -7.76 2.26 -7.17
N VAL A 9 -6.47 2.53 -7.37
CA VAL A 9 -5.41 2.10 -6.44
C VAL A 9 -5.59 2.73 -5.06
N VAL A 10 -5.93 4.03 -4.98
CA VAL A 10 -6.18 4.71 -3.71
C VAL A 10 -7.40 4.13 -3.00
N ILE A 11 -8.50 3.90 -3.73
CA ILE A 11 -9.71 3.32 -3.16
C ILE A 11 -9.44 1.93 -2.59
N ILE A 12 -8.75 1.07 -3.33
CA ILE A 12 -8.41 -0.28 -2.87
C ILE A 12 -7.48 -0.21 -1.65
N ALA A 13 -6.49 0.68 -1.66
CA ALA A 13 -5.57 0.84 -0.54
C ALA A 13 -6.32 1.22 0.75
N LEU A 14 -7.22 2.21 0.67
CA LEU A 14 -8.03 2.64 1.81
C LEU A 14 -9.01 1.54 2.26
N ALA A 15 -9.70 0.89 1.33
CA ALA A 15 -10.61 -0.20 1.64
C ALA A 15 -9.89 -1.38 2.34
N SER A 16 -8.67 -1.70 1.90
CA SER A 16 -7.86 -2.77 2.50
C SER A 16 -7.36 -2.46 3.91
N ALA A 17 -7.29 -1.18 4.30
CA ALA A 17 -6.94 -0.79 5.66
C ALA A 17 -8.10 -1.00 6.66
N VAL A 18 -9.34 -1.06 6.18
CA VAL A 18 -10.53 -1.15 7.05
C VAL A 18 -10.54 -2.37 7.96
N PRO A 19 -10.28 -3.60 7.49
CA PRO A 19 -10.27 -4.79 8.36
C PRO A 19 -9.18 -4.75 9.43
N ILE A 20 -8.04 -4.11 9.12
CA ILE A 20 -6.88 -3.96 10.02
C ILE A 20 -7.25 -3.00 11.14
N VAL A 21 -7.75 -1.80 10.80
CA VAL A 21 -8.16 -0.78 11.79
C VAL A 21 -9.34 -1.25 12.64
N ARG A 22 -10.25 -2.04 12.07
CA ARG A 22 -11.41 -2.58 12.80
C ARG A 22 -11.10 -3.83 13.61
N HIS A 23 -9.85 -4.30 13.63
CA HIS A 23 -9.47 -5.55 14.30
C HIS A 23 -10.43 -6.71 13.98
N THR A 24 -10.90 -6.80 12.73
CA THR A 24 -11.92 -7.79 12.34
C THR A 24 -11.42 -9.22 12.49
N TRP A 25 -10.10 -9.40 12.44
CA TRP A 25 -9.41 -10.68 12.58
C TRP A 25 -8.50 -10.65 13.80
N ALA A 26 -9.08 -10.40 14.97
CA ALA A 26 -8.35 -10.47 16.23
C ALA A 26 -7.86 -11.93 16.48
N PRO A 27 -6.64 -12.10 17.02
CA PRO A 27 -6.16 -13.42 17.39
C PRO A 27 -7.08 -14.07 18.45
N PRO A 28 -7.20 -15.41 18.45
CA PRO A 28 -7.95 -16.13 19.47
C PRO A 28 -7.35 -15.90 20.86
N PRO A 29 -8.14 -16.02 21.94
CA PRO A 29 -7.69 -15.75 23.30
C PRO A 29 -6.48 -16.61 23.68
N ASN A 30 -5.56 -15.98 24.42
CA ASN A 30 -4.30 -16.59 24.81
C ASN A 30 -4.49 -17.82 25.70
N ILE A 31 -3.87 -18.94 25.29
CA ILE A 31 -3.83 -20.21 26.04
C ILE A 31 -2.42 -20.53 26.57
N SER A 32 -1.43 -19.70 26.27
CA SER A 32 -0.01 -19.90 26.60
C SER A 32 0.51 -18.73 27.44
N LEU A 33 1.43 -19.01 28.37
CA LEU A 33 2.16 -17.99 29.12
C LEU A 33 2.90 -16.98 28.22
N HIS A 34 3.29 -17.39 27.01
CA HIS A 34 4.01 -16.54 26.05
C HIS A 34 3.10 -15.90 25.00
N GLY A 35 1.80 -16.18 25.01
CA GLY A 35 0.87 -15.74 23.97
C GLY A 35 0.81 -14.21 23.82
N ALA A 36 0.79 -13.49 24.95
CA ALA A 36 0.75 -12.03 24.96
C ALA A 36 1.98 -11.39 24.26
N ALA A 37 3.19 -11.92 24.51
CA ALA A 37 4.40 -11.39 23.88
C ALA A 37 4.45 -11.64 22.36
N ILE A 38 3.82 -12.71 21.90
CA ILE A 38 3.69 -13.02 20.47
C ILE A 38 2.66 -12.11 19.82
N ASP A 39 1.51 -11.91 20.48
CA ASP A 39 0.46 -11.02 20.01
C ASP A 39 0.98 -9.58 19.85
N ASP A 40 1.77 -9.09 20.80
CA ASP A 40 2.37 -7.75 20.74
C ASP A 40 3.34 -7.59 19.55
N GLN A 41 4.21 -8.58 19.32
CA GLN A 41 5.14 -8.55 18.19
C GLN A 41 4.41 -8.64 16.84
N MET A 42 3.40 -9.49 16.77
CA MET A 42 2.58 -9.63 15.57
C MET A 42 1.81 -8.34 15.29
N ALA A 43 1.22 -7.72 16.32
CA ALA A 43 0.52 -6.45 16.20
C ALA A 43 1.46 -5.35 15.69
N GLY A 44 2.65 -5.22 16.28
CA GLY A 44 3.67 -4.26 15.83
C GLY A 44 4.04 -4.47 14.36
N THR A 45 4.37 -5.70 13.99
CA THR A 45 4.73 -6.06 12.60
C THR A 45 3.61 -5.76 11.61
N MET A 46 2.37 -6.08 11.96
CA MET A 46 1.20 -5.83 11.10
C MET A 46 0.93 -4.34 10.90
N ILE A 47 1.16 -3.52 11.93
CA ILE A 47 1.04 -2.07 11.83
C ILE A 47 2.12 -1.51 10.90
N GLU A 48 3.37 -1.90 11.09
CA GLU A 48 4.50 -1.46 10.26
C GLU A 48 4.30 -1.84 8.79
N ALA A 49 3.95 -3.10 8.51
CA ALA A 49 3.67 -3.58 7.17
C ALA A 49 2.48 -2.86 6.53
N GLY A 50 1.42 -2.61 7.30
CA GLY A 50 0.24 -1.86 6.85
C GLY A 50 0.56 -0.42 6.46
N LEU A 51 1.37 0.27 7.26
CA LEU A 51 1.83 1.63 6.97
C LEU A 51 2.71 1.67 5.73
N ALA A 52 3.66 0.74 5.60
CA ALA A 52 4.52 0.64 4.43
C ALA A 52 3.72 0.37 3.15
N PHE A 53 2.73 -0.52 3.23
CA PHE A 53 1.81 -0.81 2.12
C PHE A 53 1.02 0.44 1.70
N LEU A 54 0.40 1.15 2.64
CA LEU A 54 -0.35 2.38 2.35
C LEU A 54 0.54 3.46 1.73
N ALA A 55 1.72 3.69 2.30
CA ALA A 55 2.68 4.65 1.77
C ALA A 55 3.07 4.30 0.33
N ALA A 56 3.42 3.04 0.05
CA ALA A 56 3.78 2.59 -1.30
C ALA A 56 2.64 2.79 -2.30
N ARG A 57 1.39 2.49 -1.90
CA ARG A 57 0.20 2.68 -2.75
C ARG A 57 -0.06 4.14 -3.08
N LEU A 58 0.09 5.03 -2.10
CA LEU A 58 -0.06 6.48 -2.30
C LEU A 58 1.02 7.04 -3.21
N VAL A 59 2.28 6.66 -2.99
CA VAL A 59 3.41 7.05 -3.86
C VAL A 59 3.14 6.60 -5.30
N LEU A 60 2.73 5.35 -5.50
CA LEU A 60 2.38 4.84 -6.82
C LEU A 60 1.25 5.64 -7.47
N ALA A 61 0.17 5.92 -6.73
CA ALA A 61 -0.95 6.72 -7.23
C ALA A 61 -0.52 8.13 -7.64
N ILE A 62 0.32 8.79 -6.85
CA ILE A 62 0.88 10.12 -7.15
C ILE A 62 1.72 10.07 -8.43
N LEU A 63 2.61 9.08 -8.56
CA LEU A 63 3.46 8.94 -9.75
C LEU A 63 2.61 8.70 -11.00
N VAL A 64 1.65 7.79 -10.94
CA VAL A 64 0.74 7.55 -12.06
C VAL A 64 -0.03 8.82 -12.40
N TRP A 65 -0.57 9.52 -11.40
CA TRP A 65 -1.33 10.75 -11.64
C TRP A 65 -0.48 11.80 -12.34
N LYS A 66 0.73 12.06 -11.83
CA LYS A 66 1.70 13.02 -12.38
C LYS A 66 2.06 12.71 -13.82
N PHE A 67 2.28 11.43 -14.16
CA PHE A 67 2.72 11.03 -15.49
C PHE A 67 1.57 10.61 -16.43
N SER A 68 0.32 10.63 -15.97
CA SER A 68 -0.84 10.19 -16.76
C SER A 68 -1.22 11.10 -17.94
N SER A 69 -0.72 12.34 -17.96
CA SER A 69 -1.06 13.35 -18.98
C SER A 69 -0.01 13.48 -20.10
N ARG A 70 0.86 12.47 -20.27
CA ARG A 70 1.88 12.48 -21.32
C ARG A 70 1.21 12.42 -22.72
N PRO A 71 1.57 13.31 -23.67
CA PRO A 71 1.08 13.24 -25.05
C PRO A 71 1.44 11.88 -25.68
N LYS A 72 0.53 11.30 -26.48
CA LYS A 72 0.77 10.02 -27.16
C LYS A 72 1.96 10.07 -28.13
N ASP A 73 2.22 11.25 -28.70
CA ASP A 73 3.35 11.52 -29.61
C ASP A 73 4.56 12.15 -28.91
N ALA A 74 4.67 12.03 -27.58
CA ALA A 74 5.82 12.53 -26.86
C ALA A 74 7.07 11.75 -27.28
N LYS A 75 7.91 12.39 -28.10
CA LYS A 75 9.21 11.85 -28.54
C LYS A 75 10.02 11.46 -27.32
N ILE A 76 10.44 10.20 -27.24
CA ILE A 76 11.34 9.72 -26.19
C ILE A 76 12.73 10.29 -26.49
N THR A 77 13.06 11.44 -25.88
CA THR A 77 14.31 12.16 -26.16
C THR A 77 15.48 11.69 -25.31
N ALA A 78 15.24 10.96 -24.22
CA ALA A 78 16.27 10.41 -23.37
C ALA A 78 15.81 9.07 -22.79
N PHE A 79 16.52 7.99 -23.15
CA PHE A 79 16.38 6.68 -22.54
C PHE A 79 17.50 6.52 -21.50
N PRO A 80 17.21 6.55 -20.19
CA PRO A 80 18.23 6.38 -19.17
C PRO A 80 18.63 4.89 -19.13
N GLY A 81 19.59 4.50 -19.95
CA GLY A 81 20.04 3.11 -20.05
C GLY A 81 20.78 2.72 -21.34
N GLY A 82 21.06 3.66 -22.26
CA GLY A 82 22.00 3.38 -23.34
C GLY A 82 23.43 3.42 -22.81
N ALA A 83 24.03 2.23 -22.64
CA ALA A 83 25.48 2.09 -22.61
C ALA A 83 26.05 2.30 -24.03
#